data_AF-A0A1J1ACS0-F1
#
_entry.id   AF-A0A1J1ACS0-F1
#
_cell.length_a   1.000
_cell.length_b   1.000
_cell.length_c   1.000
_cell.angle_alpha   90.00
_cell.angle_beta   90.00
_cell.angle_gamma   90.00
#
_symmetry.space_group_name_H-M   'P 1'
#
loop_
_entity.id
_entity.type
_entity.pdbx_description
1 polymer ?
#
loop_
_entity_poly.entity_id
_entity_poly.type
_entity_poly.pdbx_seq_one_letter_code
_entity_poly.pdbx_strand_id
1 'polypeptide(L)'
;MTVAETVTEETTEAPELDDLTADQPPRLDEIFGVLQNQRRRLILRYLDEEKAPTDIGTLAEHVAAVENDITRSELHSKQRKRVYISLYQSHLPKLDSAGAVVYDQDRGTVEQGADIEEFLSVLKREDSVEPDSKLFRASSSLAGSILLAVMLTVGSAPSVVDPLMFRLLAAVSILVVIVLMGIAVFDVPSNSGLLGALPW
;
A
#
# COMPACT_ATOMS: atom_id res chain seq x y z
N MET A 1 64.13 -22.88 47.49
CA MET A 1 63.65 -23.99 46.65
C MET A 1 62.27 -24.35 47.16
N THR A 2 61.22 -23.86 46.48
CA THR A 2 59.89 -24.46 46.26
C THR A 2 59.11 -23.43 45.41
N VAL A 3 58.57 -23.93 44.32
CA VAL A 3 58.00 -23.24 43.16
C VAL A 3 56.63 -22.65 43.50
N ALA A 4 56.37 -21.41 43.11
CA ALA A 4 55.04 -20.81 43.10
C ALA A 4 54.43 -21.02 41.70
N GLU A 5 53.35 -21.79 41.67
CA GLU A 5 52.48 -22.02 40.53
C GLU A 5 51.47 -20.88 40.47
N THR A 6 51.56 -20.01 39.45
CA THR A 6 50.55 -19.00 39.16
C THR A 6 49.77 -19.44 37.93
N VAL A 7 48.50 -19.77 38.20
CA VAL A 7 47.45 -20.16 37.27
C VAL A 7 47.17 -19.05 36.27
N THR A 8 47.13 -19.41 35.00
CA THR A 8 46.73 -18.59 33.85
C THR A 8 45.23 -18.32 33.89
N GLU A 9 44.82 -17.06 34.06
CA GLU A 9 43.46 -16.61 33.77
C GLU A 9 43.40 -16.16 32.31
N GLU A 10 42.96 -17.08 31.45
CA GLU A 10 42.55 -16.84 30.08
C GLU A 10 41.10 -16.33 30.13
N THR A 11 40.93 -15.02 30.38
CA THR A 11 39.60 -14.40 30.29
C THR A 11 39.26 -14.21 28.82
N THR A 12 38.43 -15.13 28.33
CA THR A 12 37.73 -15.14 27.06
C THR A 12 37.12 -13.78 26.74
N GLU A 13 37.69 -13.12 25.74
CA GLU A 13 37.14 -11.94 25.09
C GLU A 13 35.84 -12.37 24.38
N ALA A 14 34.70 -11.95 24.92
CA ALA A 14 33.41 -12.10 24.26
C ALA A 14 33.41 -11.22 22.99
N PRO A 15 32.85 -11.69 21.86
CA PRO A 15 32.83 -10.88 20.65
C PRO A 15 31.93 -9.66 20.90
N GLU A 16 32.50 -8.47 20.77
CA GLU A 16 31.77 -7.21 20.72
C GLU A 16 30.74 -7.29 19.60
N LEU A 17 29.45 -7.33 19.96
CA LEU A 17 28.31 -7.30 19.03
C LEU A 17 27.99 -5.86 18.60
N ASP A 18 28.98 -4.97 18.53
CA ASP A 18 28.80 -3.54 18.27
C ASP A 18 29.09 -3.16 16.80
N ASP A 19 29.48 -4.13 15.94
CA ASP A 19 29.98 -3.87 14.59
C ASP A 19 29.00 -4.26 13.44
N LEU A 20 27.71 -4.48 13.74
CA LEU A 20 26.73 -4.86 12.71
C LEU A 20 25.88 -3.70 12.16
N THR A 21 26.10 -2.47 12.63
CA THR A 21 25.34 -1.29 12.17
C THR A 21 26.18 -0.19 11.54
N ALA A 22 27.50 -0.34 11.44
CA ALA A 22 28.41 0.73 11.00
C ALA A 22 28.56 0.87 9.47
N ASP A 23 27.92 0.01 8.67
CA ASP A 23 28.17 -0.06 7.22
C ASP A 23 26.94 0.24 6.31
N GLN A 24 25.89 0.87 6.84
CA GLN A 24 24.98 1.62 5.96
C GLN A 24 25.58 2.99 5.71
N PRO A 25 25.96 3.33 4.46
CA PRO A 25 26.41 4.68 4.18
C PRO A 25 25.28 5.66 4.54
N PRO A 26 25.60 6.88 5.00
CA PRO A 26 24.61 7.88 5.45
C PRO A 26 23.50 8.16 4.42
N ARG A 27 23.73 7.80 3.15
CA ARG A 27 22.79 7.91 2.03
C ARG A 27 21.65 6.87 2.05
N LEU A 28 21.87 5.65 2.56
CA LEU A 28 20.81 4.63 2.60
C LEU A 28 19.75 4.95 3.67
N ASP A 29 20.19 5.36 4.86
CA ASP A 29 19.31 5.82 5.94
C ASP A 29 18.49 7.05 5.51
N GLU A 30 19.12 7.98 4.77
CA GLU A 30 18.42 9.12 4.20
C GLU A 30 17.35 8.69 3.18
N ILE A 31 17.70 7.80 2.24
CA ILE A 31 16.75 7.25 1.27
C ILE A 31 15.59 6.58 1.99
N PHE A 32 15.84 5.71 2.98
CA PHE A 32 14.77 5.07 3.74
C PHE A 32 13.93 6.07 4.55
N GLY A 33 14.56 7.07 5.17
CA GLY A 33 13.86 8.15 5.87
C GLY A 33 12.92 8.93 4.95
N VAL A 34 13.34 9.18 3.72
CA VAL A 34 12.47 9.76 2.68
C VAL A 34 11.40 8.75 2.26
N LEU A 35 11.74 7.51 1.93
CA LEU A 35 10.78 6.54 1.39
C LEU A 35 9.77 6.00 2.43
N GLN A 36 9.97 6.22 3.73
CA GLN A 36 9.05 5.78 4.78
C GLN A 36 7.61 6.30 4.60
N ASN A 37 7.44 7.51 4.03
CA ASN A 37 6.12 8.10 3.82
C ASN A 37 5.51 7.70 2.47
N GLN A 38 4.28 7.18 2.51
CA GLN A 38 3.57 6.71 1.32
C GLN A 38 3.41 7.80 0.24
N ARG A 39 3.10 9.05 0.60
CA ARG A 39 2.97 10.14 -0.37
C ARG A 39 4.25 10.40 -1.12
N ARG A 40 5.39 10.36 -0.43
CA ARG A 40 6.70 10.55 -1.08
C ARG A 40 6.98 9.44 -2.08
N ARG A 41 6.63 8.18 -1.76
CA ARG A 41 6.72 7.08 -2.73
C ARG A 41 5.82 7.29 -3.95
N LEU A 42 4.58 7.75 -3.74
CA LEU A 42 3.62 8.02 -4.83
C LEU A 42 4.10 9.13 -5.76
N ILE A 43 4.66 10.21 -5.21
CA ILE A 43 5.23 11.31 -6.00
C ILE A 43 6.37 10.80 -6.90
N LEU A 44 7.29 10.02 -6.34
CA LEU A 44 8.44 9.51 -7.09
C LEU A 44 8.00 8.57 -8.22
N ARG A 45 7.02 7.68 -7.97
CA ARG A 45 6.43 6.81 -8.99
C ARG A 45 5.78 7.62 -10.12
N TYR A 46 4.99 8.62 -9.77
CA TYR A 46 4.36 9.50 -10.77
C TYR A 46 5.40 10.19 -11.66
N LEU A 47 6.49 10.68 -11.07
CA LEU A 47 7.56 11.33 -11.81
C LEU A 47 8.37 10.34 -12.68
N ASP A 48 8.54 9.08 -12.27
CA ASP A 48 9.16 8.02 -13.08
C ASP A 48 8.31 7.68 -14.32
N GLU A 49 6.99 7.70 -14.18
CA GLU A 49 6.04 7.43 -15.26
C GLU A 49 5.96 8.57 -16.28
N GLU A 50 5.76 9.82 -15.83
CA GLU A 50 5.49 10.96 -16.72
C GLU A 50 6.78 11.51 -17.37
N LYS A 51 7.93 11.43 -16.68
CA LYS A 51 9.26 11.91 -17.12
C LYS A 51 9.32 13.36 -17.60
N ALA A 52 8.31 14.17 -17.29
CA ALA A 52 8.23 15.58 -17.64
C ALA A 52 7.88 16.42 -16.40
N PRO A 53 8.26 17.72 -16.37
CA PRO A 53 7.85 18.62 -15.29
C PRO A 53 6.33 18.68 -15.15
N THR A 54 5.84 18.70 -13.91
CA THR A 54 4.42 18.69 -13.61
C THR A 54 4.04 19.80 -12.63
N ASP A 55 2.79 20.25 -12.69
CA ASP A 55 2.24 21.18 -11.71
C ASP A 55 1.86 20.45 -10.42
N ILE A 56 2.08 21.10 -9.27
CA ILE A 56 1.73 20.57 -7.94
C ILE A 56 0.23 20.25 -7.82
N GLY A 57 -0.64 20.96 -8.53
CA GLY A 57 -2.07 20.70 -8.60
C GLY A 57 -2.38 19.36 -9.29
N THR A 58 -1.76 19.12 -10.44
CA THR A 58 -1.87 17.84 -11.17
C THR A 58 -1.31 16.69 -10.34
N LEU A 59 -0.15 16.89 -9.72
CA LEU A 59 0.46 15.90 -8.84
C LEU A 59 -0.43 15.61 -7.62
N ALA A 60 -1.00 16.64 -6.99
CA ALA A 60 -1.90 16.48 -5.86
C ALA A 60 -3.19 15.73 -6.24
N GLU A 61 -3.71 15.96 -7.44
CA GLU A 61 -4.87 15.24 -7.97
C GLU A 61 -4.58 13.76 -8.17
N HIS A 62 -3.45 13.44 -8.80
CA HIS A 62 -3.04 12.05 -8.97
C HIS A 62 -2.80 11.35 -7.63
N VAL A 63 -2.00 11.95 -6.73
CA VAL A 63 -1.71 11.37 -5.41
C VAL A 63 -2.99 11.20 -4.61
N ALA A 64 -3.91 12.17 -4.62
CA ALA A 64 -5.18 12.05 -3.91
C ALA A 64 -6.08 10.95 -4.49
N ALA A 65 -6.13 10.80 -5.82
CA ALA A 65 -6.88 9.73 -6.47
C ALA A 65 -6.35 8.35 -6.05
N VAL A 66 -5.03 8.16 -6.12
CA VAL A 66 -4.38 6.89 -5.74
C VAL A 66 -4.53 6.59 -4.24
N GLU A 67 -4.40 7.59 -3.35
CA GLU A 67 -4.58 7.39 -1.91
C GLU A 67 -5.99 7.01 -1.50
N ASN A 68 -7.00 7.44 -2.26
CA ASN A 68 -8.41 7.20 -1.95
C ASN A 68 -8.99 6.04 -2.78
N ASP A 69 -8.18 5.39 -3.63
CA ASP A 69 -8.60 4.34 -4.57
C ASP A 69 -9.80 4.73 -5.44
N ILE A 70 -9.75 5.96 -5.97
CA ILE A 70 -10.80 6.53 -6.83
C ILE A 70 -10.19 7.12 -8.10
N THR A 71 -11.03 7.35 -9.10
CA THR A 71 -10.62 8.07 -10.30
C THR A 71 -10.48 9.58 -10.04
N ARG A 72 -9.73 10.27 -10.91
CA ARG A 72 -9.63 11.74 -10.87
C ARG A 72 -11.00 12.43 -10.99
N SER A 73 -11.92 11.86 -11.76
CA SER A 73 -13.29 12.37 -11.92
C SER A 73 -14.15 12.27 -10.67
N GLU A 74 -13.85 11.33 -9.77
CA GLU A 74 -14.59 11.12 -8.51
C GLU A 74 -13.98 11.95 -7.36
N LEU A 75 -12.87 12.64 -7.60
CA LEU A 75 -12.12 13.33 -6.56
C LEU A 75 -12.86 14.59 -6.05
N HIS A 76 -13.11 14.64 -4.75
CA HIS A 76 -13.67 15.83 -4.14
C HIS A 76 -12.59 16.91 -3.93
N SER A 77 -13.00 18.17 -4.09
CA SER A 77 -12.13 19.34 -3.92
C SER A 77 -11.41 19.38 -2.56
N LYS A 78 -12.06 18.90 -1.49
CA LYS A 78 -11.48 18.82 -0.15
C LYS A 78 -10.35 17.79 -0.04
N GLN A 79 -10.47 16.65 -0.73
CA GLN A 79 -9.42 15.62 -0.76
C GLN A 79 -8.20 16.16 -1.49
N ARG A 80 -8.38 16.71 -2.70
CA ARG A 80 -7.29 17.34 -3.48
C ARG A 80 -6.60 18.44 -2.69
N LYS A 81 -7.37 19.35 -2.07
CA LYS A 81 -6.82 20.47 -1.28
C LYS A 81 -5.97 20.00 -0.10
N ARG A 82 -6.38 18.94 0.60
CA ARG A 82 -5.59 18.38 1.70
C ARG A 82 -4.25 17.85 1.22
N VAL A 83 -4.23 17.10 0.11
CA VAL A 83 -3.01 16.57 -0.47
C VAL A 83 -2.12 17.71 -0.97
N TYR A 84 -2.67 18.66 -1.72
CA TYR A 84 -1.94 19.84 -2.20
C TYR A 84 -1.18 20.56 -1.06
N ILE A 85 -1.87 20.87 0.03
CA ILE A 85 -1.27 21.55 1.19
C ILE A 85 -0.12 20.71 1.78
N SER A 86 -0.33 19.40 1.90
CA SER A 86 0.69 18.47 2.39
C SER A 86 1.92 18.39 1.48
N LEU A 87 1.70 18.38 0.16
CA LEU A 87 2.77 18.39 -0.84
C LEU A 87 3.62 19.65 -0.70
N TYR A 88 2.96 20.80 -0.67
CA TYR A 88 3.59 22.11 -0.56
C TYR A 88 4.40 22.27 0.73
N GLN A 89 3.82 21.89 1.87
CA GLN A 89 4.40 22.20 3.19
C GLN A 89 5.44 21.19 3.67
N SER A 90 5.33 19.92 3.26
CA SER A 90 6.12 18.84 3.89
C SER A 90 6.80 17.94 2.88
N HIS A 91 6.08 17.45 1.87
CA HIS A 91 6.63 16.39 1.04
C HIS A 91 7.61 16.90 -0.01
N LEU A 92 7.24 17.91 -0.79
CA LEU A 92 8.09 18.43 -1.86
C LEU A 92 9.36 19.11 -1.30
N PRO A 93 9.30 19.97 -0.25
CA PRO A 93 10.52 20.52 0.33
C PRO A 93 11.49 19.46 0.84
N LYS A 94 10.98 18.37 1.41
CA LYS A 94 11.82 17.28 1.93
C LYS A 94 12.44 16.43 0.81
N LEU A 95 11.69 16.20 -0.27
CA LEU A 95 12.19 15.50 -1.45
C LEU A 95 13.23 16.32 -2.20
N ASP A 96 13.01 17.63 -2.30
CA ASP A 96 13.93 18.59 -2.92
C ASP A 96 15.24 18.69 -2.14
N SER A 97 15.15 18.81 -0.81
CA SER A 97 16.33 18.81 0.07
C SER A 97 17.18 17.54 -0.04
N ALA A 98 16.56 16.42 -0.41
CA ALA A 98 17.23 15.12 -0.57
C ALA A 98 17.68 14.85 -2.03
N GLY A 99 17.51 15.81 -2.95
CA GLY A 99 17.90 15.68 -4.35
C GLY A 99 17.01 14.77 -5.20
N ALA A 100 15.92 14.24 -4.64
CA ALA A 100 15.02 13.29 -5.30
C ALA A 100 14.11 13.97 -6.33
N VAL A 101 13.76 15.24 -6.11
CA VAL A 101 12.99 16.09 -7.03
C VAL A 101 13.62 17.47 -7.09
N VAL A 102 13.27 18.27 -8.08
CA VAL A 102 13.47 19.72 -8.07
C VAL A 102 12.11 20.37 -7.89
N TYR A 103 11.95 21.14 -6.82
CA TYR A 103 10.70 21.83 -6.52
C TYR A 103 10.83 23.35 -6.62
N ASP A 104 10.18 23.94 -7.63
CA ASP A 104 10.02 25.39 -7.72
C ASP A 104 8.75 25.82 -6.98
N GLN A 105 8.93 26.34 -5.77
CA GLN A 105 7.83 26.77 -4.89
C GLN A 105 7.08 28.00 -5.42
N ASP A 106 7.77 28.89 -6.14
CA ASP A 106 7.18 30.12 -6.68
C ASP A 106 6.31 29.80 -7.90
N ARG A 107 6.76 28.88 -8.75
CA ARG A 107 6.03 28.44 -9.94
C ARG A 107 5.06 27.29 -9.67
N GLY A 108 5.20 26.59 -8.56
CA GLY A 108 4.40 25.41 -8.23
C GLY A 108 4.72 24.19 -9.08
N THR A 109 5.92 24.11 -9.67
CA THR A 109 6.31 23.03 -10.58
C THR A 109 7.27 22.05 -9.91
N VAL A 110 7.13 20.77 -10.25
CA VAL A 110 7.96 19.68 -9.74
C VAL A 110 8.51 18.89 -10.92
N GLU A 111 9.81 18.62 -10.89
CA GLU A 111 10.49 17.78 -11.89
C GLU A 111 11.43 16.78 -11.21
N GLN A 112 11.97 15.84 -11.99
CA GLN A 112 12.90 14.83 -11.49
C GLN A 112 14.20 15.48 -11.00
N GLY A 113 14.64 15.09 -9.81
CA GLY A 113 15.93 15.50 -9.26
C GLY A 113 17.07 14.65 -9.80
N ALA A 114 18.30 15.13 -9.63
CA ALA A 114 19.49 14.43 -10.12
C ALA A 114 19.67 13.05 -9.46
N ASP A 115 19.21 12.89 -8.21
CA ASP A 115 19.38 11.67 -7.43
C ASP A 115 18.16 10.74 -7.48
N ILE A 116 17.12 11.05 -8.28
CA ILE A 116 15.84 10.32 -8.26
C ILE A 116 15.99 8.81 -8.50
N GLU A 117 16.91 8.40 -9.37
CA GLU A 117 17.09 7.01 -9.76
C GLU A 117 17.48 6.12 -8.57
N GLU A 118 18.19 6.68 -7.59
CA GLU A 118 18.57 5.92 -6.40
C GLU A 118 17.35 5.56 -5.54
N PHE A 119 16.44 6.52 -5.37
CA PHE A 119 15.17 6.29 -4.66
C PHE A 119 14.28 5.31 -5.44
N LEU A 120 14.21 5.46 -6.76
CA LEU A 120 13.43 4.58 -7.63
C LEU A 120 13.96 3.15 -7.63
N SER A 121 15.28 2.95 -7.55
CA SER A 121 15.88 1.62 -7.47
C SER A 121 15.43 0.84 -6.24
N VAL A 122 15.22 1.53 -5.11
CA VAL A 122 14.70 0.93 -3.87
C VAL A 122 13.20 0.62 -4.01
N LEU A 123 12.42 1.53 -4.61
CA LEU A 123 10.98 1.31 -4.85
C LEU A 123 10.70 0.14 -5.80
N LYS A 124 11.45 0.04 -6.90
CA LYS A 124 11.30 -1.04 -7.90
C LYS A 124 11.64 -2.42 -7.31
N ARG A 125 12.54 -2.47 -6.33
CA ARG A 125 12.86 -3.71 -5.60
C ARG A 125 11.73 -4.17 -4.70
N GLU A 126 11.01 -3.23 -4.07
CA GLU A 126 9.83 -3.53 -3.24
C GLU A 126 8.69 -4.10 -4.09
N ASP A 127 8.41 -3.52 -5.27
CA ASP A 127 7.34 -3.97 -6.17
C ASP A 127 7.58 -5.35 -6.80
N SER A 128 8.85 -5.74 -6.94
CA SER A 128 9.23 -7.04 -7.48
C SER A 128 8.91 -8.20 -6.52
N VAL A 129 8.61 -7.89 -5.25
CA VAL A 129 8.07 -8.84 -4.28
C VAL A 129 6.55 -8.75 -4.37
N GLU A 130 5.94 -9.28 -5.44
CA GLU A 130 4.49 -9.33 -5.58
C GLU A 130 3.85 -10.01 -4.36
N PRO A 131 3.15 -9.26 -3.48
CA PRO A 131 2.22 -9.87 -2.57
C PRO A 131 1.02 -10.20 -3.45
N ASP A 132 0.79 -11.47 -3.75
CA ASP A 132 -0.38 -11.96 -4.46
C ASP A 132 -1.65 -11.65 -3.64
N SER A 133 -2.06 -10.38 -3.69
CA SER A 133 -3.24 -9.82 -3.03
C SER A 133 -4.53 -10.29 -3.70
N LYS A 134 -4.42 -10.94 -4.86
CA LYS A 134 -5.53 -11.68 -5.47
C LYS A 134 -5.86 -12.92 -4.63
N LEU A 135 -4.86 -13.60 -4.04
CA LEU A 135 -5.10 -14.73 -3.15
C LEU A 135 -5.68 -14.32 -1.78
N PHE A 136 -5.31 -13.15 -1.25
CA PHE A 136 -5.92 -12.63 -0.01
C PHE A 136 -7.38 -12.19 -0.19
N ARG A 137 -7.78 -11.72 -1.38
CA ARG A 137 -9.19 -11.41 -1.71
C ARG A 137 -10.01 -12.62 -2.17
N ALA A 138 -9.38 -13.68 -2.68
CA ALA A 138 -10.08 -14.86 -3.17
C ALA A 138 -10.44 -15.89 -2.08
N SER A 139 -9.86 -15.80 -0.88
CA SER A 139 -10.06 -16.82 0.18
C SER A 139 -11.39 -16.72 0.92
N SER A 140 -12.25 -15.73 0.65
CA SER A 140 -13.54 -15.56 1.34
C SER A 140 -14.71 -16.32 0.71
N SER A 141 -14.55 -16.93 -0.48
CA SER A 141 -15.69 -17.57 -1.19
C SER A 141 -15.90 -19.06 -0.92
N LEU A 142 -14.98 -19.78 -0.25
CA LEU A 142 -15.19 -21.21 -0.01
C LEU A 142 -16.21 -21.52 1.11
N ALA A 143 -16.41 -20.61 2.07
CA ALA A 143 -17.32 -20.84 3.19
C ALA A 143 -18.80 -20.78 2.77
N GLY A 144 -19.14 -19.91 1.80
CA GLY A 144 -20.52 -19.74 1.33
C GLY A 144 -21.04 -20.92 0.51
N SER A 145 -20.19 -21.50 -0.34
CA SER A 145 -20.57 -22.62 -1.21
C SER A 145 -20.82 -23.92 -0.44
N ILE A 146 -20.07 -24.17 0.65
CA ILE A 146 -20.28 -25.34 1.51
C ILE A 146 -21.61 -25.23 2.26
N LEU A 147 -21.99 -24.03 2.73
CA LEU A 147 -23.24 -23.82 3.47
C LEU A 147 -24.50 -23.99 2.58
N LEU A 148 -24.44 -23.54 1.32
CA LEU A 148 -25.52 -23.69 0.35
C LEU A 148 -25.75 -25.16 -0.04
N ALA A 149 -24.67 -25.92 -0.21
CA ALA A 149 -24.74 -27.35 -0.53
C ALA A 149 -25.38 -28.16 0.62
N VAL A 150 -25.03 -27.84 1.88
CA VAL A 150 -25.63 -28.49 3.06
C VAL A 150 -27.14 -28.20 3.14
N MET A 151 -27.57 -26.95 2.89
CA MET A 151 -28.99 -26.58 2.94
C MET A 151 -29.85 -27.25 1.85
N LEU A 152 -29.29 -27.49 0.67
CA LEU A 152 -30.00 -28.21 -0.41
C LEU A 152 -30.14 -29.71 -0.13
N THR A 153 -29.21 -30.30 0.62
CA THR A 153 -29.25 -31.74 0.95
C THR A 153 -30.13 -32.09 2.16
N VAL A 154 -30.47 -31.11 3.02
CA VAL A 154 -31.28 -31.32 4.23
C VAL A 154 -32.80 -31.10 3.99
N GLY A 155 -33.21 -31.02 2.72
CA GLY A 155 -34.62 -30.80 2.34
C GLY A 155 -35.47 -32.05 2.13
N SER A 156 -35.01 -33.25 2.50
CA SER A 156 -35.74 -34.51 2.25
C SER A 156 -36.11 -35.28 3.52
N ALA A 157 -36.74 -34.62 4.50
CA ALA A 157 -37.57 -35.30 5.49
C ALA A 157 -38.57 -34.30 6.13
N PRO A 158 -39.89 -34.51 6.03
CA PRO A 158 -40.86 -33.63 6.68
C PRO A 158 -41.12 -34.16 8.10
N SER A 159 -40.97 -33.31 9.13
CA SER A 159 -41.81 -33.27 10.35
C SER A 159 -41.31 -32.23 11.36
N VAL A 160 -42.24 -31.46 11.92
CA VAL A 160 -42.22 -30.62 13.15
C VAL A 160 -41.70 -29.17 13.08
N VAL A 161 -41.10 -28.68 11.99
CA VAL A 161 -40.83 -27.23 11.87
C VAL A 161 -41.86 -26.56 10.96
N ASP A 162 -42.54 -25.53 11.48
CA ASP A 162 -43.51 -24.75 10.72
C ASP A 162 -42.84 -24.24 9.42
N PRO A 163 -43.38 -24.58 8.23
CA PRO A 163 -42.81 -24.16 6.96
C PRO A 163 -42.65 -22.63 6.84
N LEU A 164 -43.37 -21.85 7.65
CA LEU A 164 -43.19 -20.40 7.74
C LEU A 164 -41.86 -19.99 8.39
N MET A 165 -41.42 -20.70 9.43
CA MET A 165 -40.18 -20.40 10.16
C MET A 165 -38.95 -20.69 9.30
N PHE A 166 -38.98 -21.77 8.52
CA PHE A 166 -37.91 -22.10 7.58
C PHE A 166 -37.77 -21.04 6.47
N ARG A 167 -38.90 -20.54 5.96
CA ARG A 167 -38.93 -19.46 4.96
C ARG A 167 -38.35 -18.15 5.51
N LEU A 168 -38.64 -17.83 6.77
CA LEU A 168 -38.09 -16.64 7.44
C LEU A 168 -36.57 -16.72 7.62
N LEU A 169 -36.06 -17.87 8.08
CA LEU A 169 -34.62 -18.06 8.28
C LEU A 169 -33.84 -18.01 6.96
N ALA A 170 -34.37 -18.65 5.90
CA ALA A 170 -33.77 -18.58 4.56
C ALA A 170 -33.77 -17.15 4.00
N ALA A 171 -34.86 -16.39 4.20
CA ALA A 171 -34.92 -15.00 3.78
C ALA A 171 -33.90 -14.12 4.51
N VAL A 172 -33.71 -14.34 5.82
CA VAL A 172 -32.69 -13.62 6.61
C VAL A 172 -31.27 -13.99 6.16
N SER A 173 -30.98 -15.27 5.90
CA SER A 173 -29.65 -15.66 5.43
C SER A 173 -29.34 -15.08 4.04
N ILE A 174 -30.32 -15.08 3.13
CA ILE A 174 -30.19 -14.46 1.80
C ILE A 174 -29.96 -12.95 1.95
N LEU A 175 -30.70 -12.27 2.83
CA LEU A 175 -30.50 -10.85 3.11
C LEU A 175 -29.08 -10.57 3.62
N VAL A 176 -28.58 -11.36 4.57
CA VAL A 176 -27.22 -11.20 5.12
C VAL A 176 -26.17 -11.41 4.04
N VAL A 177 -26.32 -12.41 3.17
CA VAL A 177 -25.40 -12.61 2.04
C VAL A 177 -25.47 -11.46 1.04
N ILE A 178 -26.67 -10.96 0.72
CA ILE A 178 -26.84 -9.80 -0.17
C ILE A 178 -26.19 -8.55 0.44
N VAL A 179 -26.33 -8.33 1.75
CA VAL A 179 -25.71 -7.20 2.44
C VAL A 179 -24.18 -7.34 2.46
N LEU A 180 -23.64 -8.52 2.77
CA LEU A 180 -22.20 -8.76 2.77
C LEU A 180 -21.60 -8.67 1.36
N MET A 181 -22.30 -9.19 0.36
CA MET A 181 -21.91 -9.07 -1.06
C MET A 181 -22.04 -7.62 -1.54
N GLY A 182 -23.08 -6.91 -1.10
CA GLY A 182 -23.27 -5.49 -1.38
C GLY A 182 -22.16 -4.63 -0.79
N ILE A 183 -21.73 -4.90 0.44
CA ILE A 183 -20.57 -4.25 1.06
C ILE A 183 -19.30 -4.56 0.25
N ALA A 184 -19.08 -5.81 -0.14
CA ALA A 184 -17.88 -6.18 -0.92
C ALA A 184 -17.88 -5.69 -2.38
N VAL A 185 -19.05 -5.48 -2.99
CA VAL A 185 -19.22 -4.98 -4.37
C VAL A 185 -19.26 -3.46 -4.41
N PHE A 186 -19.85 -2.80 -3.43
CA PHE A 186 -19.92 -1.33 -3.35
C PHE A 186 -18.63 -0.70 -2.83
N ASP A 187 -17.77 -1.49 -2.18
CA ASP A 187 -16.36 -1.13 -1.88
C ASP A 187 -15.44 -1.32 -3.12
N VAL A 188 -16.01 -1.48 -4.31
CA VAL A 188 -15.28 -1.48 -5.59
C VAL A 188 -15.96 -0.48 -6.54
N PRO A 189 -15.47 0.77 -6.67
CA PRO A 189 -15.80 1.60 -7.81
C PRO A 189 -15.20 0.96 -9.06
N SER A 190 -16.06 0.30 -9.83
CA SER A 190 -15.79 -0.19 -11.17
C SER A 190 -15.47 0.99 -12.09
N ASN A 191 -14.20 1.21 -12.40
CA ASN A 191 -13.81 1.90 -13.63
C ASN A 191 -12.89 1.03 -14.49
N SER A 192 -13.44 -0.10 -14.95
CA SER A 192 -12.93 -0.79 -16.13
C SER A 192 -13.32 0.00 -17.39
N GLY A 193 -12.65 1.13 -17.60
CA GLY A 193 -12.66 1.88 -18.85
C GLY A 193 -11.65 1.28 -19.85
N LEU A 194 -11.90 0.04 -20.28
CA LEU A 194 -11.27 -0.51 -21.47
C LEU A 194 -11.94 0.11 -22.71
N LEU A 195 -11.34 1.18 -23.24
CA LEU A 195 -11.17 1.50 -24.67
C LEU A 195 -10.08 2.61 -24.67
N GLY A 196 -8.81 2.37 -24.96
CA GLY A 196 -8.32 1.55 -26.05
C GLY A 196 -8.70 2.21 -27.37
N ALA A 197 -7.75 2.97 -27.94
CA ALA A 197 -7.70 3.50 -29.31
C ALA A 197 -8.38 4.86 -29.60
N LEU A 198 -7.58 5.94 -29.56
CA LEU A 198 -7.47 6.89 -30.67
C LEU A 198 -6.05 7.49 -30.66
N PRO A 199 -5.30 7.45 -31.78
CA PRO A 199 -4.02 8.13 -31.90
C PRO A 199 -4.23 9.51 -32.53
N TRP A 200 -3.88 10.57 -31.81
CA TRP A 200 -3.20 11.77 -32.32
C TRP A 200 -2.82 12.69 -31.17
#